data_AF-A0A7S4RAW8-F1
#
_entry.id   AF-A0A7S4RAW8-F1
#
_cell.length_a   1.000
_cell.length_b   1.000
_cell.length_c   1.000
_cell.angle_alpha   90.00
_cell.angle_beta   90.00
_cell.angle_gamma   90.00
#
_symmetry.space_group_name_H-M   'P 1'
#
loop_
_entity.id
_entity.type
_entity.pdbx_description
1 polymer ?
#
loop_
_entity_poly.entity_id
_entity_poly.type
_entity_poly.pdbx_seq_one_letter_code
_entity_poly.pdbx_strand_id
1 'polypeptide(L)'
;GCYVDCGWAGYAYVNSWNSVYQGDNYAAPGVQVHELGHNFNLAHSGGLNGEEYTDHTCMMGNPLYTDEIGKMCFNPAKNWQLGWYGDKYVEVDPLLNSLSLHTLVGIGEFNEQQQQPVVVKIETGTPKDYFVGFNRAVGPNSQNAEADNEVTITQVDGGNGLGR
;
A
#
# COMPACT_ATOMS: atom_id res chain seq x y z
N GLY A 1 28.41 1.17 9.23
CA GLY A 1 27.38 2.18 9.55
C GLY A 1 27.91 3.52 9.11
N CYS A 2 27.15 4.24 8.28
CA CYS A 2 27.47 5.61 7.92
C CYS A 2 26.80 6.53 8.95
N TYR A 3 27.53 7.54 9.42
CA TYR A 3 27.07 8.46 10.47
C TYR A 3 26.46 9.75 9.88
N VAL A 4 26.59 9.96 8.56
CA VAL A 4 26.02 11.07 7.76
C VAL A 4 25.81 10.60 6.31
N ASP A 5 24.74 11.07 5.66
CA ASP A 5 24.35 10.76 4.25
C ASP A 5 24.24 9.28 3.89
N CYS A 6 23.38 8.54 4.61
CA CYS A 6 23.19 7.12 4.36
C CYS A 6 22.38 6.79 3.10
N GLY A 7 21.67 7.76 2.51
CA GLY A 7 20.77 7.54 1.38
C GLY A 7 19.48 6.79 1.72
N TRP A 8 19.20 6.55 3.01
CA TRP A 8 17.99 5.90 3.52
C TRP A 8 17.56 6.54 4.85
N ALA A 9 16.26 6.63 5.11
CA ALA A 9 15.70 7.25 6.32
C ALA A 9 15.52 6.25 7.49
N GLY A 10 15.22 5.00 7.16
CA GLY A 10 15.09 3.87 8.07
C GLY A 10 15.48 2.56 7.40
N TYR A 11 15.48 1.49 8.20
CA TYR A 11 15.67 0.13 7.73
C TYR A 11 14.89 -0.84 8.61
N ALA A 12 14.18 -1.78 7.99
CA ALA A 12 13.52 -2.87 8.67
C ALA A 12 13.73 -4.20 7.93
N TYR A 13 13.75 -5.28 8.71
CA TYR A 13 13.69 -6.62 8.15
C TYR A 13 12.24 -6.97 7.79
N VAL A 14 12.06 -7.60 6.63
CA VAL A 14 10.76 -8.10 6.18
C VAL A 14 10.31 -9.28 7.04
N ASN A 15 9.07 -9.27 7.49
CA ASN A 15 8.49 -10.29 8.39
C ASN A 15 9.32 -10.50 9.66
N SER A 16 9.70 -9.39 10.29
CA SER A 16 10.53 -9.36 11.48
C SER A 16 10.02 -8.29 12.43
N TRP A 17 10.56 -8.26 13.65
CA TRP A 17 10.20 -7.29 14.68
C TRP A 17 11.08 -6.03 14.65
N ASN A 18 12.20 -6.07 13.92
CA ASN A 18 13.25 -5.05 14.02
C ASN A 18 13.10 -3.98 12.95
N SER A 19 13.07 -2.73 13.42
CA SER A 19 13.14 -1.50 12.61
C SER A 19 14.12 -0.54 13.28
N VAL A 20 14.95 0.12 12.49
CA VAL A 20 15.93 1.10 12.93
C VAL A 20 15.78 2.38 12.12
N TYR A 21 15.94 3.52 12.78
CA TYR A 21 15.74 4.83 12.17
C TYR A 21 17.02 5.64 12.23
N GLN A 22 17.33 6.38 11.15
CA GLN A 22 18.51 7.23 11.10
C GLN A 22 18.20 8.62 11.65
N GLY A 23 19.00 9.11 12.61
CA GLY A 23 18.88 10.50 13.09
C GLY A 23 17.49 10.78 13.64
N ASP A 24 16.86 11.87 13.21
CA ASP A 24 15.53 12.29 13.66
C ASP A 24 14.38 11.65 12.87
N ASN A 25 14.65 10.75 11.93
CA ASN A 25 13.60 10.07 11.15
C ASN A 25 12.68 9.19 12.02
N TYR A 26 13.07 8.87 13.27
CA TYR A 26 12.17 8.23 14.23
C TYR A 26 10.94 9.10 14.54
N ALA A 27 11.00 10.41 14.29
CA ALA A 27 9.89 11.34 14.49
C ALA A 27 8.99 11.47 13.27
N ALA A 28 9.41 11.01 12.08
CA ALA A 28 8.64 11.12 10.84
C ALA A 28 7.61 9.97 10.76
N PRO A 29 6.30 10.23 10.83
CA PRO A 29 5.30 9.16 10.82
C PRO A 29 5.31 8.34 9.54
N GLY A 30 5.55 8.98 8.38
CA GLY A 30 5.66 8.28 7.09
C GLY A 30 6.77 7.22 7.08
N VAL A 31 7.95 7.55 7.64
CA VAL A 31 9.08 6.62 7.76
C VAL A 31 8.73 5.49 8.73
N GLN A 32 8.16 5.82 9.90
CA GLN A 32 7.76 4.80 10.88
C GLN A 32 6.77 3.79 10.30
N VAL A 33 5.74 4.26 9.57
CA VAL A 33 4.73 3.38 8.98
C VAL A 33 5.30 2.55 7.82
N HIS A 34 6.21 3.09 7.03
CA HIS A 34 6.93 2.36 5.98
C HIS A 34 7.71 1.17 6.58
N GLU A 35 8.52 1.42 7.60
CA GLU A 35 9.32 0.37 8.24
C GLU A 35 8.45 -0.67 8.97
N LEU A 36 7.33 -0.24 9.59
CA LEU A 36 6.33 -1.17 10.14
C LEU A 36 5.69 -2.03 9.04
N GLY A 37 5.49 -1.47 7.84
CA GLY A 37 5.02 -2.24 6.69
C GLY A 37 5.93 -3.43 6.38
N HIS A 38 7.26 -3.25 6.42
CA HIS A 38 8.19 -4.37 6.30
C HIS A 38 8.02 -5.40 7.41
N ASN A 39 7.83 -4.96 8.67
CA ASN A 39 7.55 -5.89 9.77
C ASN A 39 6.27 -6.73 9.50
N PHE A 40 5.28 -6.15 8.82
CA PHE A 40 4.06 -6.84 8.36
C PHE A 40 4.24 -7.62 7.05
N ASN A 41 5.48 -7.93 6.67
CA ASN A 41 5.83 -8.69 5.47
C ASN A 41 5.48 -7.97 4.15
N LEU A 42 5.38 -6.64 4.14
CA LEU A 42 5.12 -5.88 2.91
C LEU A 42 6.44 -5.59 2.18
N ALA A 43 6.47 -5.89 0.88
CA ALA A 43 7.50 -5.41 -0.04
C ALA A 43 7.28 -3.93 -0.40
N HIS A 44 8.30 -3.28 -0.96
CA HIS A 44 8.17 -1.94 -1.54
C HIS A 44 7.10 -1.91 -2.66
N SER A 45 6.71 -0.70 -3.05
CA SER A 45 5.88 -0.40 -4.20
C SER A 45 6.66 0.49 -5.15
N GLY A 46 6.91 0.01 -6.37
CA GLY A 46 7.55 0.79 -7.42
C GLY A 46 6.55 1.54 -8.29
N GLY A 47 6.98 2.64 -8.87
CA GLY A 47 6.19 3.40 -9.84
C GLY A 47 6.19 2.73 -11.23
N LEU A 48 5.46 3.32 -12.18
CA LEU A 48 5.31 2.78 -13.54
C LEU A 48 6.61 2.80 -14.37
N ASN A 49 7.65 3.45 -13.87
CA ASN A 49 8.99 3.47 -14.48
C ASN A 49 9.86 2.26 -14.08
N GLY A 50 9.36 1.35 -13.25
CA GLY A 50 10.08 0.15 -12.81
C GLY A 50 11.10 0.39 -11.69
N GLU A 51 11.14 1.60 -11.13
CA GLU A 51 12.02 1.96 -10.01
C GLU A 51 11.34 1.68 -8.66
N GLU A 52 12.11 1.27 -7.66
CA GLU A 52 11.60 0.74 -6.38
C GLU A 52 10.92 1.79 -5.48
N TYR A 53 11.29 3.07 -5.61
CA TYR A 53 10.86 4.17 -4.72
C TYR A 53 10.19 5.33 -5.48
N THR A 54 9.36 5.00 -6.45
CA THR A 54 8.72 6.00 -7.32
C THR A 54 7.21 5.92 -7.34
N ASP A 55 6.61 5.02 -6.56
CA ASP A 55 5.19 5.06 -6.24
C ASP A 55 4.96 6.08 -5.12
N HIS A 56 4.13 7.10 -5.38
CA HIS A 56 3.75 8.09 -4.37
C HIS A 56 2.27 7.93 -3.93
N THR A 57 1.63 6.83 -4.34
CA THR A 57 0.24 6.51 -3.99
C THR A 57 0.10 5.84 -2.62
N CYS A 58 1.20 5.39 -2.00
CA CYS A 58 1.13 4.69 -0.72
C CYS A 58 2.41 4.70 0.11
N MET A 59 2.27 4.24 1.36
CA MET A 59 3.35 4.13 2.33
C MET A 59 4.53 3.26 1.93
N MET A 60 4.32 2.20 1.14
CA MET A 60 5.40 1.29 0.74
C MET A 60 6.16 1.74 -0.51
N GLY A 61 5.78 2.86 -1.11
CA GLY A 61 6.56 3.50 -2.16
C GLY A 61 7.53 4.52 -1.57
N ASN A 62 7.37 5.78 -1.96
CA ASN A 62 8.15 6.90 -1.46
C ASN A 62 7.26 7.90 -0.72
N PRO A 63 6.99 7.63 0.57
CA PRO A 63 6.11 8.47 1.38
C PRO A 63 6.76 9.82 1.72
N LEU A 64 5.94 10.75 2.17
CA LEU A 64 6.39 12.05 2.66
C LEU A 64 7.23 11.91 3.96
N TYR A 65 8.32 12.69 4.06
CA TYR A 65 9.39 12.51 5.07
C TYR A 65 9.55 13.70 6.03
N THR A 66 8.47 14.13 6.70
CA THR A 66 8.57 15.10 7.81
C THR A 66 7.74 14.67 9.03
N ASP A 67 7.96 15.32 10.16
CA ASP A 67 7.29 15.07 11.45
C ASP A 67 5.77 15.38 11.43
N GLU A 68 5.36 16.43 10.71
CA GLU A 68 3.96 16.89 10.68
C GLU A 68 3.13 16.37 9.49
N ILE A 69 3.70 15.50 8.64
CA ILE A 69 3.02 14.93 7.47
C ILE A 69 3.22 13.41 7.39
N GLY A 70 2.57 12.78 6.41
CA GLY A 70 2.64 11.33 6.20
C GLY A 70 1.33 10.62 6.49
N LYS A 71 0.18 11.30 6.43
CA LYS A 71 -1.15 10.64 6.35
C LYS A 71 -1.34 10.02 4.98
N MET A 72 -0.76 8.85 4.80
CA MET A 72 -0.87 8.02 3.61
C MET A 72 -1.25 6.60 4.02
N CYS A 73 -2.12 5.95 3.27
CA CYS A 73 -2.49 4.56 3.48
C CYS A 73 -1.60 3.63 2.65
N PHE A 74 -1.76 2.33 2.87
CA PHE A 74 -1.21 1.31 1.99
C PHE A 74 -2.03 1.21 0.70
N ASN A 75 -1.39 0.77 -0.40
CA ASN A 75 -2.07 0.57 -1.69
C ASN A 75 -2.99 -0.68 -1.66
N PRO A 76 -3.83 -0.89 -2.69
CA PRO A 76 -4.77 -2.01 -2.72
C PRO A 76 -4.13 -3.39 -2.55
N ALA A 77 -2.96 -3.64 -3.16
CA ALA A 77 -2.27 -4.93 -3.02
C ALA A 77 -1.81 -5.18 -1.58
N LYS A 78 -1.24 -4.17 -0.92
CA LYS A 78 -0.83 -4.27 0.48
C LYS A 78 -2.06 -4.43 1.41
N ASN A 79 -3.14 -3.70 1.15
CA ASN A 79 -4.39 -3.83 1.91
C ASN A 79 -5.01 -5.23 1.78
N TRP A 80 -4.92 -5.84 0.60
CA TRP A 80 -5.31 -7.23 0.37
C TRP A 80 -4.45 -8.19 1.22
N GLN A 81 -3.12 -8.06 1.14
CA GLN A 81 -2.19 -8.90 1.89
C GLN A 81 -2.43 -8.84 3.41
N LEU A 82 -2.73 -7.64 3.95
CA LEU A 82 -2.95 -7.43 5.38
C LEU A 82 -4.28 -7.98 5.89
N GLY A 83 -5.31 -8.02 5.05
CA GLY A 83 -6.64 -8.53 5.45
C GLY A 83 -7.35 -7.71 6.55
N TRP A 84 -6.93 -6.47 6.80
CA TRP A 84 -7.44 -5.64 7.90
C TRP A 84 -8.92 -5.26 7.78
N TYR A 85 -9.48 -5.30 6.58
CA TYR A 85 -10.85 -4.85 6.31
C TYR A 85 -11.89 -5.97 6.34
N GLY A 86 -11.61 -7.08 7.06
CA GLY A 86 -12.58 -8.15 7.28
C GLY A 86 -13.07 -8.80 5.99
N ASP A 87 -14.37 -8.72 5.72
CA ASP A 87 -15.04 -9.27 4.53
C ASP A 87 -15.11 -8.28 3.35
N LYS A 88 -14.45 -7.12 3.44
CA LYS A 88 -14.53 -6.04 2.42
C LYS A 88 -13.53 -6.23 1.29
N TYR A 89 -13.42 -7.45 0.81
CA TYR A 89 -12.55 -7.87 -0.28
C TYR A 89 -13.36 -8.69 -1.28
N VAL A 90 -13.14 -8.44 -2.56
CA VAL A 90 -13.78 -9.22 -3.63
C VAL A 90 -12.71 -9.76 -4.56
N GLU A 91 -12.83 -11.02 -4.95
CA GLU A 91 -12.02 -11.61 -6.02
C GLU A 91 -12.88 -11.75 -7.27
N VAL A 92 -12.32 -11.35 -8.41
CA VAL A 92 -12.94 -11.48 -9.73
C VAL A 92 -11.98 -12.24 -10.64
N ASP A 93 -12.51 -13.29 -11.27
CA ASP A 93 -11.85 -14.00 -12.35
C ASP A 93 -12.50 -13.59 -13.69
N PRO A 94 -11.80 -12.84 -14.57
CA PRO A 94 -12.32 -12.39 -15.85
C PRO A 94 -12.46 -13.51 -16.88
N LEU A 95 -11.86 -14.69 -16.65
CA LEU A 95 -12.04 -15.87 -17.49
C LEU A 95 -13.37 -16.58 -17.20
N LEU A 96 -13.92 -16.39 -15.99
CA LEU A 96 -15.20 -16.96 -15.57
C LEU A 96 -16.37 -15.98 -15.75
N ASN A 97 -16.14 -14.68 -15.55
CA ASN A 97 -17.18 -13.65 -15.62
C ASN A 97 -16.78 -12.55 -16.62
N SER A 98 -17.59 -12.34 -17.65
CA SER A 98 -17.30 -11.36 -18.71
C SER A 98 -17.49 -9.90 -18.30
N LEU A 99 -18.20 -9.63 -17.20
CA LEU A 99 -18.40 -8.29 -16.66
C LEU A 99 -18.70 -8.34 -15.15
N SER A 100 -17.98 -7.53 -14.37
CA SER A 100 -18.25 -7.30 -12.95
C SER A 100 -18.25 -5.79 -12.67
N LEU A 101 -19.25 -5.31 -11.94
CA LEU A 101 -19.37 -3.90 -11.55
C LEU A 101 -19.33 -3.79 -10.03
N HIS A 102 -18.42 -2.96 -9.51
CA HIS A 102 -18.25 -2.75 -8.08
C HIS A 102 -18.19 -1.26 -7.76
N THR A 103 -18.90 -0.86 -6.72
CA THR A 103 -18.69 0.44 -6.06
C THR A 103 -17.73 0.22 -4.91
N LEU A 104 -16.57 0.90 -4.96
CA LEU A 104 -15.54 0.79 -3.93
C LEU A 104 -15.77 1.79 -2.80
N VAL A 105 -15.34 1.43 -1.59
CA VAL A 105 -15.10 2.41 -0.53
C VAL A 105 -13.67 2.93 -0.64
N GLY A 106 -13.51 4.24 -0.47
CA GLY A 106 -12.20 4.87 -0.41
C GLY A 106 -11.46 4.53 0.87
N ILE A 107 -10.17 4.20 0.78
CA ILE A 107 -9.38 3.75 1.93
C ILE A 107 -9.40 4.74 3.11
N GLY A 108 -9.34 6.04 2.81
CA GLY A 108 -9.40 7.11 3.82
C GLY A 108 -10.79 7.34 4.44
N GLU A 109 -11.83 6.71 3.89
CA GLU A 109 -13.25 6.86 4.26
C GLU A 109 -13.85 5.57 4.83
N PHE A 110 -13.03 4.51 4.97
CA PHE A 110 -13.49 3.21 5.43
C PHE A 110 -14.04 3.25 6.85
N ASN A 111 -15.19 2.61 7.04
CA ASN A 111 -15.75 2.22 8.32
C ASN A 111 -16.40 0.84 8.21
N GLU A 112 -16.47 0.12 9.33
CA GLU A 112 -17.00 -1.26 9.38
C GLU A 112 -18.49 -1.38 9.00
N GLN A 113 -19.25 -0.28 8.98
CA GLN A 113 -20.67 -0.28 8.65
C GLN A 113 -20.92 -0.28 7.13
N GLN A 114 -19.92 0.06 6.33
CA GLN A 114 -20.01 0.02 4.87
C GLN A 114 -20.06 -1.41 4.35
N GLN A 115 -20.74 -1.60 3.22
CA GLN A 115 -20.86 -2.91 2.56
C GLN A 115 -19.98 -3.01 1.32
N GLN A 116 -19.49 -1.87 0.82
CA GLN A 116 -18.64 -1.80 -0.35
C GLN A 116 -17.25 -2.42 -0.07
N PRO A 117 -16.66 -3.12 -1.03
CA PRO A 117 -15.30 -3.62 -0.89
C PRO A 117 -14.28 -2.47 -0.89
N VAL A 118 -13.24 -2.63 -0.09
CA VAL A 118 -12.05 -1.77 -0.06
C VAL A 118 -11.10 -2.13 -1.21
N VAL A 119 -11.00 -3.43 -1.53
CA VAL A 119 -10.16 -3.94 -2.62
C VAL A 119 -10.92 -4.95 -3.46
N VAL A 120 -10.76 -4.84 -4.77
CA VAL A 120 -11.12 -5.88 -5.74
C VAL A 120 -9.84 -6.47 -6.31
N LYS A 121 -9.59 -7.75 -6.08
CA LYS A 121 -8.54 -8.52 -6.74
C LYS A 121 -9.05 -9.04 -8.08
N ILE A 122 -8.26 -8.84 -9.13
CA ILE A 122 -8.44 -9.46 -10.44
C ILE A 122 -7.43 -10.60 -10.52
N GLU A 123 -7.94 -11.82 -10.37
CA GLU A 123 -7.16 -13.06 -10.55
C GLU A 123 -7.02 -13.32 -12.04
N THR A 124 -5.79 -13.40 -12.55
CA THR A 124 -5.58 -13.56 -14.00
C THR A 124 -5.32 -15.01 -14.40
N GLY A 125 -5.12 -15.92 -13.45
CA GLY A 125 -4.61 -17.26 -13.72
C GLY A 125 -3.17 -17.26 -14.24
N THR A 126 -2.45 -16.15 -14.10
CA THR A 126 -1.03 -15.99 -14.42
C THR A 126 -0.24 -15.62 -13.16
N PRO A 127 1.10 -15.54 -13.21
CA PRO A 127 1.88 -15.05 -12.07
C PRO A 127 1.64 -13.57 -11.71
N LYS A 128 0.77 -12.86 -12.43
CA LYS A 128 0.50 -11.44 -12.24
C LYS A 128 -0.96 -11.20 -11.89
N ASP A 129 -1.21 -10.72 -10.69
CA ASP A 129 -2.54 -10.30 -10.30
C ASP A 129 -2.60 -8.78 -10.12
N TYR A 130 -3.83 -8.27 -10.22
CA TYR A 130 -4.10 -6.84 -10.12
C TYR A 130 -5.05 -6.57 -8.95
N PHE A 131 -4.79 -5.48 -8.24
CA PHE A 131 -5.57 -5.08 -7.08
C PHE A 131 -6.09 -3.67 -7.31
N VAL A 132 -7.41 -3.53 -7.31
CA VAL A 132 -8.12 -2.28 -7.58
C VAL A 132 -8.63 -1.71 -6.27
N GLY A 133 -8.39 -0.42 -6.04
CA GLY A 133 -8.92 0.29 -4.88
C GLY A 133 -9.16 1.76 -5.20
N PHE A 134 -9.84 2.47 -4.29
CA PHE A 134 -10.11 3.90 -4.43
C PHE A 134 -9.22 4.71 -3.48
N ASN A 135 -8.26 5.46 -4.03
CA ASN A 135 -7.24 6.19 -3.28
C ASN A 135 -7.78 7.53 -2.77
N ARG A 136 -8.80 7.47 -1.92
CA ARG A 136 -9.49 8.65 -1.40
C ARG A 136 -8.60 9.46 -0.47
N ALA A 137 -8.36 10.72 -0.81
CA ALA A 137 -7.45 11.62 -0.08
C ALA A 137 -8.13 12.33 1.11
N VAL A 138 -8.56 11.55 2.11
CA VAL A 138 -9.19 12.06 3.34
C VAL A 138 -8.78 11.25 4.57
N GLY A 139 -9.06 11.79 5.77
CA GLY A 139 -8.81 11.10 7.03
C GLY A 139 -7.36 10.64 7.16
N PRO A 140 -7.09 9.33 7.35
CA PRO A 140 -5.73 8.79 7.46
C PRO A 140 -4.93 8.82 6.15
N ASN A 141 -5.58 9.11 5.01
CA ASN A 141 -4.95 9.22 3.69
C ASN A 141 -4.94 10.66 3.15
N SER A 142 -5.22 11.67 3.99
CA SER A 142 -5.45 13.06 3.56
C SER A 142 -4.21 13.77 3.02
N GLN A 143 -3.02 13.17 3.13
CA GLN A 143 -1.75 13.71 2.66
C GLN A 143 -1.11 12.76 1.65
N ASN A 144 -1.92 11.95 0.97
CA ASN A 144 -1.47 11.19 -0.18
C ASN A 144 -0.86 12.11 -1.24
N ALA A 145 0.14 11.61 -1.96
CA ALA A 145 1.00 12.43 -2.81
C ALA A 145 0.78 12.18 -4.32
N GLU A 146 0.02 11.14 -4.69
CA GLU A 146 -0.25 10.78 -6.08
C GLU A 146 -1.58 10.02 -6.23
N ALA A 147 -2.32 10.28 -7.30
CA ALA A 147 -3.62 9.66 -7.60
C ALA A 147 -4.70 9.93 -6.54
N ASP A 148 -4.74 11.16 -6.01
CA ASP A 148 -5.75 11.61 -5.06
C ASP A 148 -7.17 11.50 -5.64
N ASN A 149 -8.03 10.74 -4.95
CA ASN A 149 -9.43 10.54 -5.35
C ASN A 149 -9.56 9.87 -6.73
N GLU A 150 -8.63 8.98 -7.05
CA GLU A 150 -8.66 8.15 -8.24
C GLU A 150 -8.79 6.67 -7.89
N VAL A 151 -9.29 5.89 -8.84
CA VAL A 151 -9.21 4.43 -8.77
C VAL A 151 -7.80 4.04 -9.20
N THR A 152 -7.08 3.36 -8.32
CA THR A 152 -5.73 2.86 -8.60
C THR A 152 -5.75 1.36 -8.83
N ILE A 153 -4.82 0.90 -9.67
CA ILE A 153 -4.60 -0.51 -9.97
C ILE A 153 -3.14 -0.82 -9.65
N THR A 154 -2.92 -1.76 -8.73
CA THR A 154 -1.58 -2.23 -8.35
C THR A 154 -1.36 -3.62 -8.94
N GLN A 155 -0.27 -3.80 -9.69
CA GLN A 155 0.19 -5.12 -10.14
C GLN A 155 1.09 -5.74 -9.09
N VAL A 156 0.93 -7.04 -8.84
CA VAL A 156 1.91 -7.85 -8.10
C VAL A 156 2.53 -8.85 -9.05
N ASP A 157 3.85 -8.93 -9.06
CA ASP A 157 4.59 -9.97 -9.78
C ASP A 157 4.88 -11.13 -8.82
N GLY A 158 4.51 -12.35 -9.18
CA GLY A 158 4.96 -13.56 -8.49
C GLY A 158 3.94 -14.25 -7.57
N GLY A 159 2.64 -13.97 -7.68
CA GLY A 159 1.62 -14.72 -6.93
C GLY A 159 0.32 -13.98 -6.72
N ASN A 160 -0.47 -14.47 -5.76
CA ASN A 160 -1.84 -14.02 -5.47
C ASN A 160 -1.93 -12.83 -4.50
N GLY A 161 -0.86 -12.05 -4.38
CA GLY A 161 -0.74 -10.96 -3.40
C GLY A 161 -0.58 -11.42 -1.95
N LEU A 162 -0.28 -12.71 -1.68
CA LEU A 162 0.06 -13.23 -0.36
C LEU A 162 1.54 -13.64 -0.33
N GLY A 163 2.30 -13.08 0.61
CA GLY A 163 3.75 -13.27 0.66
C GLY A 163 4.52 -12.16 -0.07
N ARG A 164 5.84 -12.20 0.02
CA ARG A 164 6.74 -11.18 -0.54
C ARG A 164 6.87 -11.33 -2.05
#